data_AF-A0A966XHY7-F1
#
_entry.id   AF-A0A966XHY7-F1
#
_cell.length_a   1.000
_cell.length_b   1.000
_cell.length_c   1.000
_cell.angle_alpha   90.00
_cell.angle_beta   90.00
_cell.angle_gamma   90.00
#
_symmetry.space_group_name_H-M   'P 1'
#
loop_
_entity.id
_entity.type
_entity.pdbx_description
1 polymer ?
#
loop_
_entity_poly.entity_id
_entity_poly.type
_entity_poly.pdbx_seq_one_letter_code
_entity_poly.pdbx_strand_id
1 'polypeptide(L)'
;SAFETARCLQSAGLHIAAYVDSRSDTTIQGDFPIFRGSVVSNTAGRGDLQSITLRHMGGEDKISADVLAVSGGWNPTVHLSCHMNGRPQWDETTQSFLPQSGAIPGMVYAGAAAGHMSTAACLRSGSEIARKVISDLGAKAASLTLPQAEDTPYAIKPLWSVNTRKGTRAWVDFQNDVTVKDIEQSVLENYRSVEHMKRYTTQGMATDQGKNSNVTALAVLADVTGRGIPETGTTTYRPPFSPVSIAAMGSEGQGKGFAPERFGSTHQIMLERGAPLIEAGLWYRPSYFPQAGEKTWRQSCDREVLAVRHHVGVCDVSTLGKIDIKGPDAAKLLDFVYTNTFSTLPIGRVKYGLMLREDGYVMDDGTTARLSETHYLMTTTTAAASQVMGHLEFVHQCLHPEWDVSFNSVTEHWTQFAIAGPKARQLLSAVLDHPLKDADWAFMSCGAVSILGVKGRLFRISFSGELGFELAVPSRFGDSLFRILITKA
;
A
#
# COMPACT_ATOMS: atom_id res chain seq x y z
N SER A 1 -34.32 20.33 15.71
CA SER A 1 -33.12 19.93 16.50
C SER A 1 -32.99 20.78 17.75
N ALA A 2 -32.65 22.08 17.67
CA ALA A 2 -32.31 22.91 18.84
C ALA A 2 -33.43 23.02 19.89
N PHE A 3 -34.70 23.05 19.47
CA PHE A 3 -35.81 23.19 20.41
C PHE A 3 -35.92 22.00 21.39
N GLU A 4 -35.72 20.78 20.90
CA GLU A 4 -35.71 19.60 21.76
C GLU A 4 -34.53 19.62 22.72
N THR A 5 -33.35 20.06 22.26
CA THR A 5 -32.20 20.29 23.13
C THR A 5 -32.54 21.30 24.23
N ALA A 6 -33.17 22.43 23.90
CA ALA A 6 -33.56 23.44 24.89
C ALA A 6 -34.56 22.88 25.93
N ARG A 7 -35.56 22.11 25.49
CA ARG A 7 -36.51 21.43 26.39
C ARG A 7 -35.82 20.43 27.32
N CYS A 8 -34.90 19.62 26.80
CA CYS A 8 -34.14 18.66 27.60
C CYS A 8 -33.25 19.37 28.63
N LEU A 9 -32.56 20.43 28.24
CA LEU A 9 -31.74 21.23 29.16
C LEU A 9 -32.60 21.88 30.26
N GLN A 10 -33.75 22.46 29.90
CA GLN A 10 -34.69 23.02 30.88
C GLN A 10 -35.23 21.94 31.83
N SER A 11 -35.59 20.77 31.31
CA SER A 11 -36.06 19.63 32.13
C SER A 11 -34.99 19.10 33.07
N ALA A 12 -33.71 19.26 32.71
CA ALA A 12 -32.56 18.97 33.56
C ALA A 12 -32.24 20.09 34.58
N GLY A 13 -33.05 21.16 34.61
CA GLY A 13 -32.91 22.27 35.56
C GLY A 13 -31.99 23.41 35.10
N LEU A 14 -31.56 23.42 33.84
CA LEU A 14 -30.75 24.51 33.29
C LEU A 14 -31.62 25.70 32.88
N HIS A 15 -31.14 26.90 33.17
CA HIS A 15 -31.82 28.13 32.76
C HIS A 15 -31.57 28.41 31.27
N ILE A 16 -32.64 28.55 30.50
CA ILE A 16 -32.58 28.96 29.09
C ILE A 16 -32.75 30.48 29.02
N ALA A 17 -31.63 31.20 28.88
CA ALA A 17 -31.62 32.66 28.80
C ALA A 17 -32.33 33.18 27.55
N ALA A 18 -32.14 32.48 26.41
CA ALA A 18 -32.79 32.80 25.16
C ALA A 18 -32.78 31.60 24.22
N TYR A 19 -33.91 31.36 23.56
CA TYR A 19 -34.00 30.51 22.37
C TYR A 19 -34.10 31.40 21.13
N VAL A 20 -33.06 31.40 20.30
CA VAL A 20 -32.94 32.28 19.14
C VAL A 20 -33.22 31.48 17.87
N ASP A 21 -34.26 31.87 17.13
CA ASP A 21 -34.64 31.24 15.87
C ASP A 21 -34.59 32.28 14.74
N SER A 22 -33.76 32.01 13.73
CA SER A 22 -33.62 32.90 12.56
C SER A 22 -34.86 32.91 11.66
N ARG A 23 -35.75 31.94 11.83
CA ARG A 23 -37.02 31.85 11.11
C ARG A 23 -38.07 32.68 11.82
N SER A 24 -38.83 33.46 11.05
CA SER A 24 -39.88 34.36 11.57
C SER A 24 -41.24 33.68 11.70
N ASP A 25 -41.45 32.60 10.96
CA ASP A 25 -42.71 31.89 10.73
C ASP A 25 -42.91 30.66 11.63
N THR A 26 -42.04 30.47 12.63
CA THR A 26 -42.11 29.28 13.49
C THR A 26 -43.24 29.38 14.51
N THR A 27 -43.93 28.26 14.72
CA THR A 27 -45.02 28.12 15.70
C THR A 27 -44.57 27.51 17.03
N ILE A 28 -43.26 27.38 17.24
CA ILE A 28 -42.67 26.75 18.42
C ILE A 28 -43.10 27.51 19.68
N GLN A 29 -43.56 26.82 20.72
CA GLN A 29 -43.90 27.40 22.01
C GLN A 29 -43.11 26.68 23.10
N GLY A 30 -42.61 27.43 24.10
CA GLY A 30 -41.86 26.87 25.22
C GLY A 30 -41.86 27.81 26.41
N ASP A 31 -41.48 27.29 27.57
CA ASP A 31 -41.52 27.99 28.86
C ASP A 31 -40.24 28.82 29.10
N PHE A 32 -39.65 29.35 28.03
CA PHE A 32 -38.44 30.19 28.05
C PHE A 32 -38.52 31.28 26.97
N PRO A 33 -37.71 32.36 27.06
CA PRO A 33 -37.74 33.43 26.07
C PRO A 33 -37.42 32.94 24.66
N ILE A 34 -38.35 33.13 23.72
CA ILE A 34 -38.20 32.74 22.31
C ILE A 34 -38.14 33.99 21.44
N PHE A 35 -37.02 34.17 20.74
CA PHE A 35 -36.77 35.27 19.80
C PHE A 35 -36.79 34.74 18.37
N ARG A 36 -37.89 35.01 17.65
CA ARG A 36 -38.08 34.61 16.24
C ARG A 36 -37.55 35.66 15.28
N GLY A 37 -37.21 35.26 14.06
CA GLY A 37 -36.62 36.14 13.06
C GLY A 37 -35.38 36.88 13.56
N SER A 38 -34.64 36.25 14.49
CA SER A 38 -33.56 36.87 15.23
C SER A 38 -32.27 36.08 15.07
N VAL A 39 -31.13 36.75 15.15
CA VAL A 39 -29.81 36.12 14.98
C VAL A 39 -28.85 36.58 16.06
N VAL A 40 -27.92 35.70 16.45
CA VAL A 40 -26.78 36.11 17.26
C VAL A 40 -25.77 36.81 16.34
N SER A 41 -25.55 38.11 16.57
CA SER A 41 -24.69 38.95 15.72
C SER A 41 -23.29 39.18 16.30
N ASN A 42 -23.10 38.93 17.60
CA ASN A 42 -21.81 39.02 18.25
C ASN A 42 -21.77 38.21 19.56
N THR A 43 -20.57 37.95 20.06
CA THR A 43 -20.33 37.35 21.38
C THR A 43 -19.27 38.15 22.13
N ALA A 44 -19.26 38.07 23.46
CA ALA A 44 -18.26 38.74 24.29
C ALA A 44 -17.89 37.91 25.52
N GLY A 45 -16.62 38.02 25.94
CA GLY A 45 -16.02 37.39 27.10
C GLY A 45 -14.49 37.31 26.97
N ARG A 46 -13.80 36.72 27.96
CA ARG A 46 -12.33 36.64 27.96
C ARG A 46 -11.87 35.22 28.32
N GLY A 47 -11.73 34.38 27.29
CA GLY A 47 -11.40 32.95 27.42
C GLY A 47 -12.65 32.07 27.54
N ASP A 48 -13.78 32.66 27.88
CA ASP A 48 -15.11 32.07 28.02
C ASP A 48 -16.17 32.98 27.39
N LEU A 49 -17.36 32.43 27.12
CA LEU A 49 -18.53 33.22 26.72
C LEU A 49 -19.17 33.84 27.96
N GLN A 50 -19.52 35.12 27.92
CA GLN A 50 -20.21 35.82 29.02
C GLN A 50 -21.51 36.48 28.58
N SER A 51 -21.61 36.80 27.29
CA SER A 51 -22.82 37.36 26.70
C SER A 51 -22.87 37.19 25.19
N ILE A 52 -24.09 37.20 24.66
CA ILE A 52 -24.39 37.27 23.24
C ILE A 52 -25.05 38.62 22.92
N THR A 53 -24.83 39.11 21.70
CA THR A 53 -25.62 40.19 21.12
C THR A 53 -26.63 39.58 20.17
N LEU A 54 -27.91 39.76 20.49
CA LEU A 54 -29.04 39.35 19.67
C LEU A 54 -29.44 40.51 18.77
N ARG A 55 -29.59 40.28 17.47
CA ARG A 55 -30.19 41.23 16.53
C ARG A 55 -31.58 40.76 16.14
N HIS A 56 -32.55 41.66 16.20
CA HIS A 56 -33.95 41.43 15.85
C HIS A 56 -34.55 42.69 15.20
N MET A 57 -35.80 42.64 14.75
CA MET A 57 -36.47 43.76 14.08
C MET A 57 -36.52 45.07 14.90
N GLY A 58 -36.46 44.96 16.24
CA GLY A 58 -36.53 46.09 17.17
C GLY A 58 -35.18 46.69 17.55
N GLY A 59 -34.06 46.12 17.11
CA GLY A 59 -32.72 46.59 17.46
C GLY A 59 -31.76 45.47 17.82
N GLU A 60 -30.86 45.76 18.76
CA GLU A 60 -29.92 44.78 19.31
C GLU A 60 -30.03 44.73 20.84
N ASP A 61 -30.18 43.52 21.37
CA ASP A 61 -30.21 43.23 22.81
C ASP A 61 -28.94 42.50 23.22
N LYS A 62 -28.49 42.71 24.46
CA LYS A 62 -27.38 41.97 25.06
C LYS A 62 -27.91 41.01 26.12
N ILE A 63 -27.65 39.71 25.94
CA ILE A 63 -28.12 38.65 26.82
C ILE A 63 -26.91 38.00 27.48
N SER A 64 -26.93 37.88 28.81
CA SER A 64 -25.89 37.14 29.53
C SER A 64 -26.07 35.65 29.30
N ALA A 65 -24.98 34.97 28.92
CA ALA A 65 -24.95 33.54 28.67
C ALA A 65 -23.51 33.05 28.78
N ASP A 66 -23.32 31.89 29.39
CA ASP A 66 -22.05 31.17 29.49
C ASP A 66 -21.92 30.07 28.41
N VAL A 67 -23.03 29.63 27.84
CA VAL A 67 -23.09 28.62 26.78
C VAL A 67 -23.97 29.11 25.61
N LEU A 68 -23.48 28.90 24.39
CA LEU A 68 -24.26 29.08 23.16
C LEU A 68 -24.31 27.76 22.38
N ALA A 69 -25.46 27.09 22.43
CA ALA A 69 -25.71 25.90 21.62
C ALA A 69 -26.17 26.32 20.21
N VAL A 70 -25.35 26.04 19.20
CA VAL A 70 -25.63 26.43 17.81
C VAL A 70 -26.15 25.24 17.01
N SER A 71 -27.25 25.43 16.29
CA SER A 71 -27.81 24.45 15.36
C SER A 71 -28.02 25.10 13.98
N GLY A 72 -27.01 25.03 13.12
CA GLY A 72 -27.03 25.60 11.77
C GLY A 72 -27.66 24.69 10.70
N GLY A 73 -28.09 23.48 11.05
CA GLY A 73 -28.53 22.46 10.10
C GLY A 73 -27.67 21.19 10.19
N TRP A 74 -27.83 20.29 9.23
CA TRP A 74 -27.13 19.00 9.18
C TRP A 74 -26.49 18.79 7.81
N ASN A 75 -25.25 18.29 7.82
CA ASN A 75 -24.53 17.86 6.62
C ASN A 75 -24.45 16.33 6.57
N PRO A 76 -25.16 15.67 5.64
CA PRO A 76 -25.09 14.22 5.47
C PRO A 76 -23.67 13.73 5.19
N THR A 77 -23.32 12.58 5.76
CA THR A 77 -21.97 12.01 5.63
C THR A 77 -21.83 11.28 4.30
N VAL A 78 -21.54 12.03 3.22
CA VAL A 78 -21.39 11.50 1.85
C VAL A 78 -19.97 11.01 1.51
N HIS A 79 -19.05 11.04 2.48
CA HIS A 79 -17.62 10.82 2.27
C HIS A 79 -17.32 9.48 1.57
N LEU A 80 -17.94 8.38 2.02
CA LEU A 80 -17.67 7.05 1.48
C LEU A 80 -18.08 6.90 0.01
N SER A 81 -19.24 7.43 -0.39
CA SER A 81 -19.62 7.43 -1.80
C SER A 81 -18.68 8.30 -2.63
N CYS A 82 -18.28 9.45 -2.08
CA CYS A 82 -17.37 10.37 -2.76
C CYS A 82 -15.95 9.80 -2.91
N HIS A 83 -15.46 9.01 -1.95
CA HIS A 83 -14.18 8.28 -2.08
C HIS A 83 -14.19 7.31 -3.26
N MET A 84 -15.37 6.82 -3.65
CA MET A 84 -15.58 5.95 -4.81
C MET A 84 -15.96 6.74 -6.08
N ASN A 85 -15.71 8.05 -6.12
CA ASN A 85 -16.05 8.99 -7.20
C ASN A 85 -17.55 9.28 -7.38
N GLY A 86 -18.39 8.96 -6.39
CA GLY A 86 -19.79 9.36 -6.37
C GLY A 86 -19.91 10.87 -6.19
N ARG A 87 -20.59 11.56 -7.11
CA ARG A 87 -20.80 13.01 -7.01
C ARG A 87 -22.04 13.28 -6.16
N PRO A 88 -21.93 14.02 -5.05
CA PRO A 88 -23.09 14.37 -4.26
C PRO A 88 -23.91 15.44 -4.97
N GLN A 89 -25.21 15.44 -4.73
CA GLN A 89 -26.17 16.40 -5.30
C GLN A 89 -26.72 17.30 -4.21
N TRP A 90 -26.93 18.57 -4.53
CA TRP A 90 -27.56 19.52 -3.62
C TRP A 90 -29.05 19.23 -3.52
N ASP A 91 -29.57 19.18 -2.30
CA ASP A 91 -30.99 19.05 -2.00
C ASP A 91 -31.51 20.32 -1.33
N GLU A 92 -32.43 21.00 -2.00
CA GLU A 92 -33.01 22.27 -1.53
C GLU A 92 -33.89 22.10 -0.29
N THR A 93 -34.43 20.90 -0.04
CA THR A 93 -35.30 20.66 1.11
C THR A 93 -34.49 20.61 2.41
N THR A 94 -33.38 19.89 2.38
CA THR A 94 -32.48 19.72 3.53
C THR A 94 -31.38 20.77 3.60
N GLN A 95 -31.19 21.55 2.52
CA GLN A 95 -30.11 22.53 2.35
C GLN A 95 -28.73 21.88 2.54
N SER A 96 -28.54 20.71 1.93
CA SER A 96 -27.35 19.89 2.12
C SER A 96 -27.00 19.07 0.88
N PHE A 97 -25.80 18.48 0.88
CA PHE A 97 -25.38 17.55 -0.17
C PHE A 97 -25.76 16.11 0.18
N LEU A 98 -26.49 15.46 -0.72
CA LEU A 98 -26.93 14.06 -0.61
C LEU A 98 -26.18 13.16 -1.59
N PRO A 99 -26.00 11.87 -1.26
CA PRO A 99 -25.45 10.91 -2.20
C PRO A 99 -26.49 10.59 -3.28
N GLN A 100 -26.05 10.46 -4.53
CA GLN A 100 -26.93 10.08 -5.63
C GLN A 100 -27.13 8.55 -5.67
N SER A 101 -28.40 8.12 -5.67
CA SER A 101 -28.75 6.70 -5.85
C SER A 101 -28.18 6.17 -7.17
N GLY A 102 -27.55 4.99 -7.13
CA GLY A 102 -26.93 4.36 -8.29
C GLY A 102 -25.60 4.97 -8.75
N ALA A 103 -25.09 6.03 -8.09
CA ALA A 103 -23.79 6.62 -8.46
C ALA A 103 -22.62 5.65 -8.25
N ILE A 104 -22.72 4.78 -7.25
CA ILE A 104 -21.73 3.73 -6.97
C ILE A 104 -22.42 2.38 -7.11
N PRO A 105 -21.98 1.49 -8.02
CA PRO A 105 -22.55 0.15 -8.16
C PRO A 105 -22.53 -0.62 -6.84
N GLY A 106 -23.69 -1.16 -6.46
CA GLY A 106 -23.84 -1.96 -5.22
C GLY A 106 -23.86 -1.15 -3.92
N MET A 107 -23.72 0.18 -3.95
CA MET A 107 -23.85 1.01 -2.75
C MET A 107 -25.27 1.57 -2.61
N VAL A 108 -25.81 1.46 -1.40
CA VAL A 108 -27.13 1.97 -1.02
C VAL A 108 -27.00 2.86 0.21
N TYR A 109 -27.92 3.81 0.35
CA TYR A 109 -27.90 4.83 1.39
C TYR A 109 -29.19 4.74 2.21
N ALA A 110 -29.08 4.88 3.53
CA ALA A 110 -30.22 4.89 4.43
C ALA A 110 -30.05 5.94 5.53
N GLY A 111 -31.13 6.30 6.19
CA GLY A 111 -31.12 7.26 7.29
C GLY A 111 -30.74 8.68 6.88
N ALA A 112 -30.17 9.45 7.81
CA ALA A 112 -29.79 10.84 7.58
C ALA A 112 -28.73 11.00 6.47
N ALA A 113 -27.90 9.98 6.22
CA ALA A 113 -26.98 9.99 5.09
C ALA A 113 -27.71 10.05 3.73
N ALA A 114 -28.96 9.54 3.66
CA ALA A 114 -29.83 9.62 2.49
C ALA A 114 -30.80 10.83 2.54
N GLY A 115 -30.65 11.74 3.51
CA GLY A 115 -31.51 12.92 3.66
C GLY A 115 -32.76 12.70 4.51
N HIS A 116 -32.93 11.54 5.16
CA HIS A 116 -34.04 11.33 6.10
C HIS A 116 -33.72 11.98 7.46
N MET A 117 -34.42 13.06 7.79
CA MET A 117 -34.04 13.93 8.92
C MET A 117 -34.81 13.69 10.23
N SER A 118 -35.82 12.82 10.25
CA SER A 118 -36.49 12.38 11.47
C SER A 118 -36.03 10.99 11.90
N THR A 119 -36.18 10.68 13.19
CA THR A 119 -35.81 9.36 13.72
C THR A 119 -36.66 8.25 13.10
N ALA A 120 -37.97 8.47 12.97
CA ALA A 120 -38.88 7.51 12.36
C ALA A 120 -38.57 7.28 10.87
N ALA A 121 -38.25 8.33 10.10
CA ALA A 121 -37.87 8.18 8.70
C ALA A 121 -36.55 7.42 8.54
N CYS A 122 -35.58 7.65 9.44
CA CYS A 122 -34.33 6.89 9.43
C CYS A 122 -34.55 5.39 9.65
N LEU A 123 -35.40 5.03 10.63
CA LEU A 123 -35.73 3.64 10.93
C LEU A 123 -36.45 2.95 9.77
N ARG A 124 -37.41 3.63 9.15
CA ARG A 124 -38.11 3.12 7.95
C ARG A 124 -37.15 2.86 6.81
N SER A 125 -36.37 3.87 6.43
CA SER A 125 -35.35 3.80 5.37
C SER A 125 -34.35 2.68 5.63
N GLY A 126 -33.81 2.58 6.86
CA GLY A 126 -32.89 1.51 7.24
C GLY A 126 -33.49 0.12 7.07
N SER A 127 -34.73 -0.09 7.51
CA SER A 127 -35.40 -1.38 7.32
C SER A 127 -35.71 -1.69 5.86
N GLU A 128 -36.10 -0.71 5.06
CA GLU A 128 -36.41 -0.90 3.63
C GLU A 128 -35.14 -1.28 2.85
N ILE A 129 -34.06 -0.54 3.06
CA ILE A 129 -32.77 -0.80 2.42
C ILE A 129 -32.19 -2.14 2.88
N ALA A 130 -32.26 -2.46 4.18
CA ALA A 130 -31.80 -3.76 4.66
C ALA A 130 -32.58 -4.93 4.02
N ARG A 131 -33.91 -4.82 3.89
CA ARG A 131 -34.72 -5.85 3.21
C ARG A 131 -34.31 -6.02 1.75
N LYS A 132 -34.06 -4.92 1.05
CA LYS A 132 -33.57 -4.95 -0.33
C LYS A 132 -32.21 -5.63 -0.43
N VAL A 133 -31.23 -5.23 0.38
CA VAL A 133 -29.89 -5.82 0.38
C VAL A 133 -29.92 -7.31 0.71
N ILE A 134 -30.70 -7.72 1.72
CA ILE A 134 -30.86 -9.14 2.08
C ILE A 134 -31.45 -9.94 0.91
N SER A 135 -32.45 -9.38 0.22
CA SER A 135 -33.05 -10.00 -0.97
C SER A 135 -32.06 -10.09 -2.13
N ASP A 136 -31.28 -9.03 -2.38
CA ASP A 136 -30.24 -9.00 -3.43
C ASP A 136 -29.13 -10.02 -3.15
N LEU A 137 -28.87 -10.34 -1.88
CA LEU A 137 -27.97 -11.41 -1.43
C LEU A 137 -28.61 -12.82 -1.50
N GLY A 138 -29.84 -12.96 -2.02
CA GLY A 138 -30.54 -14.24 -2.16
C GLY A 138 -31.11 -14.79 -0.85
N ALA A 139 -31.17 -13.99 0.21
CA ALA A 139 -31.74 -14.38 1.50
C ALA A 139 -33.14 -13.80 1.69
N LYS A 140 -33.96 -14.47 2.50
CA LYS A 140 -35.30 -13.98 2.86
C LYS A 140 -35.19 -13.00 4.02
N ALA A 141 -35.59 -11.75 3.79
CA ALA A 141 -35.63 -10.75 4.85
C ALA A 141 -36.72 -11.07 5.88
N ALA A 142 -36.40 -10.94 7.16
CA ALA A 142 -37.37 -11.06 8.24
C ALA A 142 -38.32 -9.86 8.27
N SER A 143 -39.57 -10.10 8.68
CA SER A 143 -40.48 -9.00 9.03
C SER A 143 -40.00 -8.36 10.32
N LEU A 144 -39.94 -7.03 10.34
CA LEU A 144 -39.50 -6.25 11.49
C LEU A 144 -40.57 -5.22 11.83
N THR A 145 -41.00 -5.22 13.09
CA THR A 145 -41.81 -4.15 13.66
C THR A 145 -40.88 -3.03 14.11
N LEU A 146 -41.03 -1.85 13.52
CA LEU A 146 -40.21 -0.70 13.88
C LEU A 146 -40.71 -0.07 15.19
N PRO A 147 -39.81 0.44 16.05
CA PRO A 147 -40.21 1.19 17.22
C PRO A 147 -40.90 2.49 16.80
N GLN A 148 -41.86 2.93 17.61
CA GLN A 148 -42.46 4.26 17.44
C GLN A 148 -41.40 5.31 17.79
N ALA A 149 -41.21 6.27 16.90
CA ALA A 149 -40.24 7.33 17.07
C ALA A 149 -40.80 8.66 16.59
N GLU A 150 -40.10 9.72 16.94
CA GLU A 150 -40.41 11.08 16.51
C GLU A 150 -40.29 11.21 14.98
N ASP A 151 -41.28 11.88 14.38
CA ASP A 151 -41.42 12.07 12.93
C ASP A 151 -41.78 13.53 12.58
N THR A 152 -41.26 14.49 13.35
CA THR A 152 -41.51 15.91 13.08
C THR A 152 -40.85 16.28 11.76
N PRO A 153 -41.57 17.00 10.87
CA PRO A 153 -40.98 17.48 9.64
C PRO A 153 -39.73 18.32 9.90
N TYR A 154 -38.66 18.00 9.17
CA TYR A 154 -37.47 18.83 9.17
C TYR A 154 -37.72 20.09 8.36
N ALA A 155 -37.57 21.24 9.00
CA ALA A 155 -37.69 22.55 8.37
C ALA A 155 -36.43 23.36 8.66
N ILE A 156 -35.79 23.86 7.61
CA ILE A 156 -34.59 24.69 7.69
C ILE A 156 -34.78 25.94 6.83
N LYS A 157 -34.21 27.06 7.28
CA LYS A 157 -33.99 28.25 6.47
C LYS A 157 -32.48 28.49 6.43
N PRO A 158 -31.86 28.57 5.24
CA PRO A 158 -30.42 28.76 5.15
C PRO A 158 -30.00 30.08 5.80
N LEU A 159 -28.95 30.02 6.62
CA LEU A 159 -28.28 31.17 7.23
C LEU A 159 -26.77 30.94 7.14
N TRP A 160 -26.20 31.26 5.98
CA TRP A 160 -24.79 30.96 5.68
C TRP A 160 -23.82 31.96 6.29
N SER A 161 -24.25 33.20 6.46
CA SER A 161 -23.48 34.27 7.10
C SER A 161 -24.42 35.23 7.82
N VAL A 162 -23.90 35.86 8.88
CA VAL A 162 -24.58 36.94 9.60
C VAL A 162 -23.73 38.19 9.42
N ASN A 163 -24.33 39.28 8.93
CA ASN A 163 -23.63 40.55 8.79
C ASN A 163 -23.19 41.08 10.16
N THR A 164 -21.90 41.07 10.43
CA THR A 164 -21.33 41.54 11.70
C THR A 164 -20.87 42.99 11.61
N ARG A 165 -20.64 43.62 12.75
CA ARG A 165 -20.00 44.95 12.79
C ARG A 165 -18.56 44.85 12.27
N LYS A 166 -18.04 45.95 11.72
CA LYS A 166 -16.65 46.02 11.24
C LYS A 166 -15.68 45.67 12.37
N GLY A 167 -14.76 44.76 12.10
CA GLY A 167 -13.76 44.29 13.06
C GLY A 167 -14.17 43.04 13.86
N THR A 168 -15.41 42.56 13.73
CA THR A 168 -15.83 41.25 14.27
C THR A 168 -15.35 40.12 13.36
N ARG A 169 -14.95 38.98 13.96
CA ARG A 169 -14.55 37.78 13.23
C ARG A 169 -15.74 36.83 13.08
N ALA A 170 -16.11 36.51 11.84
CA ALA A 170 -17.07 35.46 11.51
C ALA A 170 -16.31 34.19 11.13
N TRP A 171 -16.10 33.29 12.10
CA TRP A 171 -15.32 32.07 11.93
C TRP A 171 -16.06 31.03 11.07
N VAL A 172 -15.32 30.34 10.21
CA VAL A 172 -15.81 29.28 9.32
C VAL A 172 -15.09 27.96 9.64
N ASP A 173 -13.75 27.97 9.69
CA ASP A 173 -12.93 26.85 10.13
C ASP A 173 -12.20 27.21 11.41
N PHE A 174 -12.62 26.60 12.53
CA PHE A 174 -12.06 26.91 13.84
C PHE A 174 -10.64 26.37 14.04
N GLN A 175 -10.27 25.27 13.39
CA GLN A 175 -8.98 24.65 13.64
C GLN A 175 -7.85 25.38 12.89
N ASN A 176 -8.17 25.93 11.71
CA ASN A 176 -7.23 26.70 10.89
C ASN A 176 -7.45 28.21 10.97
N ASP A 177 -8.29 28.69 11.90
CA ASP A 177 -8.59 30.12 12.09
C ASP A 177 -9.11 30.83 10.82
N VAL A 178 -9.88 30.14 9.97
CA VAL A 178 -10.43 30.73 8.74
C VAL A 178 -11.73 31.45 9.03
N THR A 179 -11.87 32.67 8.49
CA THR A 179 -13.06 33.51 8.59
C THR A 179 -13.73 33.79 7.23
N VAL A 180 -14.96 34.31 7.26
CA VAL A 180 -15.67 34.81 6.06
C VAL A 180 -14.81 35.81 5.29
N LYS A 181 -14.09 36.70 5.99
CA LYS A 181 -13.20 37.69 5.40
C LYS A 181 -12.10 37.05 4.56
N ASP A 182 -11.55 35.91 4.99
CA ASP A 182 -10.47 35.24 4.26
C ASP A 182 -10.98 34.62 2.96
N ILE A 183 -12.21 34.11 2.96
CA ILE A 183 -12.89 33.63 1.75
C ILE A 183 -13.16 34.80 0.80
N GLU A 184 -13.71 35.91 1.30
CA GLU A 184 -13.92 37.14 0.51
C GLU A 184 -12.61 37.66 -0.08
N GLN A 185 -11.53 37.69 0.71
CA GLN A 185 -10.21 38.09 0.26
C GLN A 185 -9.70 37.20 -0.87
N SER A 186 -9.90 35.87 -0.79
CA SER A 186 -9.53 34.97 -1.87
C SER A 186 -10.25 35.32 -3.19
N VAL A 187 -11.52 35.73 -3.11
CA VAL A 187 -12.28 36.17 -4.29
C VAL A 187 -11.77 37.54 -4.78
N LEU A 188 -11.44 38.48 -3.89
CA LEU A 188 -10.83 39.75 -4.28
C LEU A 188 -9.51 39.55 -5.04
N GLU A 189 -8.72 38.54 -4.65
CA GLU A 189 -7.47 38.15 -5.32
C GLU A 189 -7.67 37.19 -6.52
N ASN A 190 -8.89 37.13 -7.04
CA ASN A 190 -9.26 36.39 -8.24
C ASN A 190 -9.26 34.85 -8.13
N TYR A 191 -9.25 34.29 -6.92
CA TYR A 191 -9.52 32.87 -6.72
C TYR A 191 -11.03 32.62 -6.81
N ARG A 192 -11.48 31.87 -7.83
CA ARG A 192 -12.91 31.60 -8.12
C ARG A 192 -13.34 30.16 -7.88
N SER A 193 -12.41 29.21 -8.01
CA SER A 193 -12.66 27.79 -7.77
C SER A 193 -12.64 27.49 -6.28
N VAL A 194 -13.51 26.59 -5.82
CA VAL A 194 -13.51 26.08 -4.44
C VAL A 194 -12.14 25.48 -4.07
N GLU A 195 -11.47 24.85 -5.02
CA GLU A 195 -10.14 24.25 -4.80
C GLU A 195 -9.05 25.32 -4.62
N HIS A 196 -9.18 26.49 -5.25
CA HIS A 196 -8.27 27.60 -5.04
C HIS A 196 -8.54 28.30 -3.71
N MET A 197 -9.81 28.59 -3.39
CA MET A 197 -10.20 29.17 -2.09
C MET A 197 -9.69 28.29 -0.94
N LYS A 198 -9.89 26.97 -1.00
CA LYS A 198 -9.36 26.00 -0.04
C LYS A 198 -7.86 26.14 0.18
N ARG A 199 -7.07 26.21 -0.90
CA ARG A 199 -5.60 26.28 -0.80
C ARG A 199 -5.09 27.63 -0.34
N TYR A 200 -5.79 28.69 -0.71
CA TYR A 200 -5.46 30.05 -0.30
C TYR A 200 -5.70 30.28 1.19
N THR A 201 -6.87 29.85 1.69
CA THR A 201 -7.29 30.10 3.07
C THR A 201 -6.91 28.99 4.04
N THR A 202 -6.52 27.81 3.55
CA THR A 202 -6.37 26.55 4.31
C THR A 202 -7.68 25.95 4.84
N GLN A 203 -8.82 26.46 4.39
CA GLN A 203 -10.17 25.97 4.71
C GLN A 203 -10.32 24.45 4.50
N GLY A 204 -10.73 23.73 5.55
CA GLY A 204 -11.01 22.30 5.47
C GLY A 204 -9.78 21.41 5.30
N MET A 205 -8.58 21.95 5.58
CA MET A 205 -7.31 21.20 5.52
C MET A 205 -6.81 20.73 6.89
N ALA A 206 -7.56 21.01 7.96
CA ALA A 206 -7.21 20.64 9.32
C ALA A 206 -7.43 19.14 9.60
N THR A 207 -7.22 18.70 10.84
CA THR A 207 -7.35 17.27 11.20
C THR A 207 -8.79 16.75 11.12
N ASP A 208 -9.77 17.65 11.20
CA ASP A 208 -11.18 17.33 11.02
C ASP A 208 -11.58 17.17 9.54
N GLN A 209 -10.71 17.59 8.60
CA GLN A 209 -10.93 17.62 7.15
C GLN A 209 -12.18 18.43 6.75
N GLY A 210 -12.50 19.49 7.49
CA GLY A 210 -13.56 20.42 7.16
C GLY A 210 -14.98 19.87 7.30
N LYS A 211 -15.16 18.82 8.14
CA LYS A 211 -16.48 18.21 8.41
C LYS A 211 -17.53 19.24 8.88
N ASN A 212 -17.09 20.27 9.59
CA ASN A 212 -17.98 21.32 10.10
C ASN A 212 -17.93 22.62 9.28
N SER A 213 -16.93 22.80 8.41
CA SER A 213 -16.63 24.10 7.79
C SER A 213 -16.86 24.13 6.27
N ASN A 214 -16.74 22.99 5.56
CA ASN A 214 -16.74 22.96 4.09
C ASN A 214 -18.04 23.45 3.45
N VAL A 215 -19.20 23.04 3.95
CA VAL A 215 -20.49 23.46 3.36
C VAL A 215 -20.72 24.96 3.60
N THR A 216 -20.41 25.46 4.79
CA THR A 216 -20.47 26.88 5.12
C THR A 216 -19.53 27.69 4.24
N ALA A 217 -18.27 27.27 4.12
CA ALA A 217 -17.28 27.94 3.28
C ALA A 217 -17.70 27.97 1.79
N LEU A 218 -18.29 26.87 1.32
CA LEU A 218 -18.82 26.78 -0.03
C LEU A 218 -19.98 27.75 -0.24
N ALA A 219 -20.90 27.85 0.72
CA ALA A 219 -22.03 28.76 0.64
C ALA A 219 -21.59 30.24 0.66
N VAL A 220 -20.60 30.57 1.49
CA VAL A 220 -19.98 31.91 1.49
C VAL A 220 -19.30 32.20 0.15
N LEU A 221 -18.55 31.24 -0.40
CA LEU A 221 -17.92 31.40 -1.72
C LEU A 221 -18.98 31.57 -2.82
N ALA A 222 -20.06 30.82 -2.77
CA ALA A 222 -21.17 30.90 -3.72
C ALA A 222 -21.81 32.30 -3.70
N ASP A 223 -22.12 32.82 -2.50
CA ASP A 223 -22.67 34.16 -2.30
C ASP A 223 -21.74 35.26 -2.84
N VAL A 224 -20.47 35.25 -2.44
CA VAL A 224 -19.48 36.26 -2.84
C VAL A 224 -19.16 36.22 -4.34
N THR A 225 -19.31 35.06 -4.99
CA THR A 225 -19.11 34.91 -6.44
C THR A 225 -20.40 35.07 -7.26
N GLY A 226 -21.56 35.22 -6.63
CA GLY A 226 -22.86 35.31 -7.29
C GLY A 226 -23.30 34.01 -7.98
N ARG A 227 -22.87 32.85 -7.47
CA ARG A 227 -23.14 31.52 -8.03
C ARG A 227 -24.07 30.71 -7.13
N GLY A 228 -24.68 29.67 -7.69
CA GLY A 228 -25.38 28.67 -6.89
C GLY A 228 -24.40 27.77 -6.11
N ILE A 229 -24.83 27.26 -4.94
CA ILE A 229 -24.09 26.21 -4.20
C ILE A 229 -23.80 24.98 -5.07
N PRO A 230 -24.77 24.44 -5.86
CA PRO A 230 -24.51 23.29 -6.73
C PRO A 230 -23.44 23.59 -7.79
N GLU A 231 -23.39 24.82 -8.29
CA GLU A 231 -22.45 25.24 -9.34
C GLU A 231 -21.05 25.39 -8.78
N THR A 232 -20.92 25.89 -7.56
CA THR A 232 -19.62 26.15 -6.92
C THR A 232 -18.85 24.85 -6.69
N GLY A 233 -19.57 23.75 -6.47
CA GLY A 233 -19.04 22.38 -6.39
C GLY A 233 -18.36 22.07 -5.06
N THR A 234 -18.33 20.80 -4.68
CA THR A 234 -17.61 20.39 -3.46
C THR A 234 -16.13 20.21 -3.74
N THR A 235 -15.30 20.32 -2.70
CA THR A 235 -13.89 19.89 -2.79
C THR A 235 -13.81 18.36 -2.84
N THR A 236 -12.71 17.84 -3.38
CA THR A 236 -12.51 16.39 -3.44
C THR A 236 -12.49 15.74 -2.04
N TYR A 237 -13.31 14.71 -1.82
CA TYR A 237 -13.26 13.85 -0.64
C TYR A 237 -12.18 12.78 -0.81
N ARG A 238 -11.35 12.56 0.21
CA ARG A 238 -10.22 11.62 0.14
C ARG A 238 -10.22 10.69 1.35
N PRO A 239 -9.88 9.40 1.16
CA PRO A 239 -9.54 8.55 2.29
C PRO A 239 -8.24 9.04 2.97
N PRO A 240 -8.05 8.76 4.27
CA PRO A 240 -9.02 8.12 5.16
C PRO A 240 -10.09 9.10 5.66
N PHE A 241 -11.31 8.61 5.98
CA PHE A 241 -12.40 9.44 6.53
C PHE A 241 -12.00 10.19 7.81
N SER A 242 -11.20 9.52 8.63
CA SER A 242 -10.56 10.01 9.84
C SER A 242 -9.13 9.50 9.89
N PRO A 243 -8.18 10.22 10.51
CA PRO A 243 -6.78 9.80 10.56
C PRO A 243 -6.59 8.36 11.07
N VAL A 244 -5.72 7.61 10.40
CA VAL A 244 -5.32 6.24 10.78
C VAL A 244 -3.83 6.26 11.12
N SER A 245 -3.44 5.55 12.19
CA SER A 245 -2.05 5.43 12.59
C SER A 245 -1.22 4.70 11.53
N ILE A 246 -0.04 5.24 11.19
CA ILE A 246 0.93 4.58 10.30
C ILE A 246 1.32 3.21 10.85
N ALA A 247 1.49 3.09 12.18
CA ALA A 247 1.84 1.83 12.82
C ALA A 247 0.74 0.76 12.68
N ALA A 248 -0.53 1.17 12.63
CA ALA A 248 -1.63 0.24 12.39
C ALA A 248 -1.60 -0.29 10.94
N MET A 249 -1.31 0.59 9.97
CA MET A 249 -1.19 0.21 8.55
C MET A 249 0.01 -0.72 8.29
N GLY A 250 1.11 -0.55 9.01
CA GLY A 250 2.33 -1.35 8.88
C GLY A 250 2.56 -2.38 9.99
N SER A 251 1.51 -2.83 10.67
CA SER A 251 1.62 -3.66 11.88
C SER A 251 2.42 -4.95 11.68
N GLU A 252 2.27 -5.61 10.53
CA GLU A 252 3.00 -6.84 10.19
C GLU A 252 4.39 -6.59 9.58
N GLY A 253 4.69 -5.35 9.14
CA GLY A 253 5.89 -5.01 8.39
C GLY A 253 7.09 -4.58 9.25
N GLN A 254 7.20 -5.04 10.50
CA GLN A 254 8.23 -4.59 11.44
C GLN A 254 9.30 -5.64 11.70
N GLY A 255 10.57 -5.19 11.80
CA GLY A 255 11.71 -6.06 12.13
C GLY A 255 11.82 -7.24 11.15
N LYS A 256 11.77 -8.47 11.68
CA LYS A 256 11.78 -9.70 10.86
C LYS A 256 10.50 -9.93 10.04
N GLY A 257 9.42 -9.21 10.33
CA GLY A 257 8.20 -9.22 9.53
C GLY A 257 8.28 -8.33 8.28
N PHE A 258 9.32 -7.50 8.15
CA PHE A 258 9.50 -6.60 7.01
C PHE A 258 9.77 -7.33 5.69
N ALA A 259 10.66 -8.33 5.72
CA ALA A 259 11.02 -9.13 4.55
C ALA A 259 11.48 -10.54 4.98
N PRO A 260 11.21 -11.59 4.17
CA PRO A 260 11.63 -12.94 4.51
C PRO A 260 13.15 -13.10 4.42
N GLU A 261 13.71 -13.85 5.36
CA GLU A 261 15.12 -14.26 5.36
C GLU A 261 15.26 -15.62 4.67
N ARG A 262 16.01 -15.71 3.56
CA ARG A 262 16.28 -16.98 2.88
C ARG A 262 17.66 -17.52 3.25
N PHE A 263 17.67 -18.75 3.75
CA PHE A 263 18.87 -19.45 4.19
C PHE A 263 19.13 -20.68 3.31
N GLY A 264 20.36 -20.81 2.82
CA GLY A 264 20.79 -21.98 2.04
C GLY A 264 20.96 -23.23 2.92
N SER A 265 21.11 -24.38 2.28
CA SER A 265 21.29 -25.67 2.98
C SER A 265 22.54 -25.70 3.88
N THR A 266 23.55 -24.87 3.61
CA THR A 266 24.79 -24.77 4.40
C THR A 266 24.75 -23.67 5.46
N HIS A 267 23.63 -22.97 5.64
CA HIS A 267 23.57 -21.80 6.53
C HIS A 267 24.09 -22.11 7.95
N GLN A 268 23.74 -23.28 8.49
CA GLN A 268 24.13 -23.69 9.83
C GLN A 268 25.67 -23.81 9.98
N ILE A 269 26.34 -24.48 9.05
CA ILE A 269 27.81 -24.58 9.09
C ILE A 269 28.49 -23.22 8.85
N MET A 270 27.90 -22.32 8.07
CA MET A 270 28.44 -20.96 7.93
C MET A 270 28.45 -20.22 9.27
N LEU A 271 27.39 -20.36 10.06
CA LEU A 271 27.32 -19.80 11.42
C LEU A 271 28.34 -20.46 12.36
N GLU A 272 28.46 -21.78 12.34
CA GLU A 272 29.43 -22.52 13.16
C GLU A 272 30.89 -22.10 12.89
N ARG A 273 31.18 -21.72 11.63
CA ARG A 273 32.51 -21.23 11.23
C ARG A 273 32.69 -19.71 11.43
N GLY A 274 31.72 -19.04 12.06
CA GLY A 274 31.80 -17.61 12.38
C GLY A 274 31.80 -16.70 11.15
N ALA A 275 31.21 -17.14 10.03
CA ALA A 275 31.15 -16.33 8.82
C ALA A 275 30.18 -15.15 8.98
N PRO A 276 30.61 -13.90 8.78
CA PRO A 276 29.69 -12.78 8.66
C PRO A 276 28.81 -12.97 7.42
N LEU A 277 27.50 -12.73 7.58
CA LEU A 277 26.53 -12.88 6.49
C LEU A 277 26.28 -11.55 5.80
N ILE A 278 26.12 -11.59 4.48
CA ILE A 278 25.69 -10.46 3.64
C ILE A 278 24.33 -10.76 3.01
N GLU A 279 23.54 -9.71 2.83
CA GLU A 279 22.27 -9.77 2.10
C GLU A 279 22.53 -9.70 0.58
N ALA A 280 22.07 -10.73 -0.13
CA ALA A 280 22.06 -10.80 -1.59
C ALA A 280 20.61 -10.94 -2.07
N GLY A 281 19.90 -9.81 -2.13
CA GLY A 281 18.44 -9.82 -2.18
C GLY A 281 17.90 -10.38 -0.86
N LEU A 282 17.02 -11.37 -0.93
CA LEU A 282 16.47 -12.04 0.28
C LEU A 282 17.40 -13.12 0.85
N TRP A 283 18.50 -13.46 0.16
CA TRP A 283 19.43 -14.50 0.60
C TRP A 283 20.48 -13.96 1.55
N TYR A 284 20.80 -14.75 2.58
CA TYR A 284 21.95 -14.50 3.45
C TYR A 284 23.11 -15.41 3.06
N ARG A 285 24.21 -14.82 2.60
CA ARG A 285 25.40 -15.53 2.09
C ARG A 285 26.61 -15.28 2.99
N PRO A 286 27.52 -16.26 3.16
CA PRO A 286 28.78 -16.01 3.85
C PRO A 286 29.63 -15.00 3.04
N SER A 287 30.16 -13.99 3.73
CA SER A 287 31.05 -13.00 3.12
C SER A 287 32.49 -13.50 3.06
N TYR A 288 33.01 -14.00 4.19
CA TYR A 288 34.34 -14.58 4.39
C TYR A 288 34.36 -15.41 5.67
N PHE A 289 35.42 -16.19 5.90
CA PHE A 289 35.59 -17.07 7.07
C PHE A 289 36.82 -16.66 7.90
N PRO A 290 36.64 -15.92 8.99
CA PRO A 290 37.76 -15.47 9.83
C PRO A 290 38.42 -16.62 10.60
N GLN A 291 39.73 -16.52 10.79
CA GLN A 291 40.50 -17.38 11.69
C GLN A 291 40.94 -16.64 12.96
N ALA A 292 41.25 -17.38 14.02
CA ALA A 292 41.74 -16.81 15.27
C ALA A 292 43.00 -15.97 15.03
N GLY A 293 42.98 -14.73 15.51
CA GLY A 293 44.08 -13.77 15.36
C GLY A 293 43.93 -12.80 14.17
N GLU A 294 43.02 -13.06 13.24
CA GLU A 294 42.67 -12.11 12.18
C GLU A 294 41.76 -11.00 12.73
N LYS A 295 42.11 -9.74 12.48
CA LYS A 295 41.43 -8.56 13.03
C LYS A 295 40.59 -7.80 12.01
N THR A 296 40.81 -8.01 10.72
CA THR A 296 40.09 -7.32 9.64
C THR A 296 39.64 -8.32 8.59
N TRP A 297 38.50 -8.02 7.93
CA TRP A 297 37.96 -8.82 6.84
C TRP A 297 39.01 -9.07 5.73
N ARG A 298 39.85 -8.07 5.46
CA ARG A 298 40.86 -8.14 4.40
C ARG A 298 41.90 -9.22 4.67
N GLN A 299 42.30 -9.43 5.93
CA GLN A 299 43.26 -10.49 6.27
C GLN A 299 42.67 -11.88 5.93
N SER A 300 41.40 -12.11 6.28
CA SER A 300 40.70 -13.35 5.93
C SER A 300 40.59 -13.52 4.41
N CYS A 301 40.17 -12.48 3.69
CA CYS A 301 40.04 -12.54 2.24
C CYS A 301 41.38 -12.74 1.51
N ASP A 302 42.44 -12.04 1.92
CA ASP A 302 43.77 -12.21 1.33
C ASP A 302 44.25 -13.67 1.53
N ARG A 303 44.06 -14.24 2.73
CA ARG A 303 44.34 -15.67 2.99
C ARG A 303 43.50 -16.60 2.11
N GLU A 304 42.20 -16.37 2.02
CA GLU A 304 41.28 -17.20 1.22
C GLU A 304 41.63 -17.17 -0.27
N VAL A 305 41.93 -15.99 -0.82
CA VAL A 305 42.36 -15.83 -2.22
C VAL A 305 43.66 -16.60 -2.47
N LEU A 306 44.66 -16.44 -1.59
CA LEU A 306 45.93 -17.17 -1.71
C LEU A 306 45.74 -18.68 -1.55
N ALA A 307 44.85 -19.12 -0.66
CA ALA A 307 44.53 -20.54 -0.47
C ALA A 307 43.90 -21.13 -1.74
N VAL A 308 42.95 -20.44 -2.39
CA VAL A 308 42.37 -20.87 -3.67
C VAL A 308 43.44 -20.98 -4.76
N ARG A 309 44.28 -19.94 -4.93
CA ARG A 309 45.27 -19.89 -6.02
C ARG A 309 46.42 -20.88 -5.84
N HIS A 310 46.84 -21.16 -4.61
CA HIS A 310 47.96 -22.07 -4.34
C HIS A 310 47.51 -23.50 -4.03
N HIS A 311 46.25 -23.70 -3.62
CA HIS A 311 45.71 -24.99 -3.18
C HIS A 311 44.32 -25.25 -3.79
N VAL A 312 43.28 -25.15 -2.98
CA VAL A 312 41.87 -25.35 -3.36
C VAL A 312 41.00 -24.59 -2.36
N GLY A 313 39.90 -24.02 -2.85
CA GLY A 313 38.84 -23.48 -2.00
C GLY A 313 37.47 -23.96 -2.46
N VAL A 314 36.51 -23.88 -1.54
CA VAL A 314 35.12 -24.30 -1.74
C VAL A 314 34.22 -23.12 -1.42
N CYS A 315 33.42 -22.68 -2.38
CA CYS A 315 32.48 -21.58 -2.25
C CYS A 315 31.05 -22.08 -2.47
N ASP A 316 30.13 -21.64 -1.60
CA ASP A 316 28.70 -21.91 -1.78
C ASP A 316 28.09 -20.95 -2.82
N VAL A 317 27.67 -21.52 -3.94
CA VAL A 317 27.02 -20.84 -5.06
C VAL A 317 25.56 -21.28 -5.23
N SER A 318 24.98 -21.90 -4.19
CA SER A 318 23.62 -22.43 -4.19
C SER A 318 22.55 -21.37 -4.40
N THR A 319 22.85 -20.09 -4.17
CA THR A 319 21.90 -18.99 -4.33
C THR A 319 21.71 -18.53 -5.77
N LEU A 320 22.56 -18.96 -6.72
CA LEU A 320 22.36 -18.68 -8.14
C LEU A 320 21.00 -19.20 -8.59
N GLY A 321 20.29 -18.46 -9.45
CA GLY A 321 19.06 -18.98 -10.04
C GLY A 321 19.39 -20.16 -10.95
N LYS A 322 18.49 -21.15 -10.99
CA LYS A 322 18.65 -22.36 -11.80
C LYS A 322 17.32 -22.68 -12.44
N ILE A 323 17.29 -22.80 -13.77
CA ILE A 323 16.08 -23.05 -14.54
C ILE A 323 16.31 -24.28 -15.41
N ASP A 324 15.49 -25.31 -15.20
CA ASP A 324 15.50 -26.57 -15.95
C ASP A 324 14.59 -26.41 -17.17
N ILE A 325 15.15 -26.41 -18.38
CA ILE A 325 14.45 -26.08 -19.63
C ILE A 325 14.42 -27.32 -20.51
N LYS A 326 13.23 -27.75 -20.94
CA LYS A 326 13.02 -28.99 -21.71
C LYS A 326 12.06 -28.76 -22.86
N GLY A 327 12.26 -29.48 -23.96
CA GLY A 327 11.36 -29.48 -25.11
C GLY A 327 12.13 -29.31 -26.43
N PRO A 328 11.53 -29.71 -27.56
CA PRO A 328 12.16 -29.59 -28.87
C PRO A 328 12.54 -28.15 -29.23
N ASP A 329 11.80 -27.15 -28.74
CA ASP A 329 12.08 -25.72 -29.03
C ASP A 329 12.93 -25.03 -27.96
N ALA A 330 13.48 -25.76 -26.98
CA ALA A 330 14.32 -25.19 -25.93
C ALA A 330 15.52 -24.40 -26.47
N ALA A 331 16.14 -24.87 -27.55
CA ALA A 331 17.25 -24.17 -28.19
C ALA A 331 16.81 -22.85 -28.84
N LYS A 332 15.61 -22.80 -29.44
CA LYS A 332 15.07 -21.58 -30.04
C LYS A 332 14.80 -20.52 -28.98
N LEU A 333 14.21 -20.93 -27.86
CA LEU A 333 14.01 -20.05 -26.70
C LEU A 333 15.35 -19.46 -26.24
N LEU A 334 16.37 -20.30 -26.07
CA LEU A 334 17.70 -19.85 -25.63
C LEU A 334 18.37 -18.91 -26.63
N ASP A 335 18.31 -19.21 -27.92
CA ASP A 335 18.85 -18.36 -28.99
C ASP A 335 18.14 -17.01 -29.07
N PHE A 336 16.87 -16.94 -28.65
CA PHE A 336 16.08 -15.71 -28.63
C PHE A 336 16.43 -14.81 -27.42
N VAL A 337 16.56 -15.39 -26.23
CA VAL A 337 16.74 -14.63 -24.97
C VAL A 337 18.20 -14.27 -24.68
N TYR A 338 19.14 -15.00 -25.26
CA TYR A 338 20.56 -14.69 -25.16
C TYR A 338 21.09 -13.97 -26.41
N THR A 339 22.12 -13.17 -26.20
CA THR A 339 22.87 -12.50 -27.29
C THR A 339 23.69 -13.45 -28.17
N ASN A 340 23.96 -14.66 -27.70
CA ASN A 340 24.75 -15.67 -28.38
C ASN A 340 23.96 -16.96 -28.61
N THR A 341 24.43 -17.79 -29.54
CA THR A 341 23.73 -18.99 -30.00
C THR A 341 23.98 -20.20 -29.08
N PHE A 342 22.94 -20.81 -28.55
CA PHE A 342 22.92 -22.06 -27.80
C PHE A 342 22.53 -23.29 -28.63
N SER A 343 21.79 -23.14 -29.74
CA SER A 343 21.39 -24.28 -30.59
C SER A 343 22.54 -25.14 -31.13
N THR A 344 23.72 -24.55 -31.29
CA THR A 344 24.95 -25.23 -31.75
C THR A 344 25.84 -25.75 -30.62
N LEU A 345 25.45 -25.55 -29.35
CA LEU A 345 26.20 -26.06 -28.20
C LEU A 345 26.18 -27.60 -28.22
N PRO A 346 27.32 -28.31 -28.21
CA PRO A 346 27.29 -29.77 -28.14
C PRO A 346 26.72 -30.28 -26.81
N ILE A 347 26.10 -31.46 -26.82
CA ILE A 347 25.63 -32.12 -25.59
C ILE A 347 26.83 -32.35 -24.65
N GLY A 348 26.61 -32.19 -23.34
CA GLY A 348 27.66 -32.32 -22.33
C GLY A 348 28.56 -31.09 -22.23
N ARG A 349 28.15 -29.96 -22.81
CA ARG A 349 28.89 -28.70 -22.78
C ARG A 349 28.10 -27.58 -22.13
N VAL A 350 28.84 -26.61 -21.61
CA VAL A 350 28.31 -25.40 -20.98
C VAL A 350 28.76 -24.20 -21.81
N LYS A 351 27.93 -23.15 -21.86
CA LYS A 351 28.27 -21.87 -22.49
C LYS A 351 27.79 -20.71 -21.61
N TYR A 352 28.61 -19.68 -21.49
CA TYR A 352 28.23 -18.41 -20.87
C TYR A 352 27.41 -17.58 -21.86
N GLY A 353 26.35 -16.94 -21.38
CA GLY A 353 25.48 -16.07 -22.18
C GLY A 353 25.11 -14.81 -21.43
N LEU A 354 24.88 -13.75 -22.19
CA LEU A 354 24.41 -12.46 -21.71
C LEU A 354 22.99 -12.24 -22.25
N MET A 355 22.04 -11.93 -21.36
CA MET A 355 20.68 -11.55 -21.72
C MET A 355 20.58 -10.02 -21.71
N LEU A 356 19.94 -9.46 -22.72
CA LEU A 356 19.70 -8.01 -22.81
C LEU A 356 18.22 -7.73 -22.66
N ARG A 357 17.93 -6.53 -22.15
CA ARG A 357 16.63 -5.89 -22.31
C ARG A 357 16.47 -5.43 -23.76
N GLU A 358 15.24 -5.12 -24.15
CA GLU A 358 14.90 -4.63 -25.50
C GLU A 358 15.67 -3.35 -25.90
N ASP A 359 16.09 -2.54 -24.93
CA ASP A 359 16.89 -1.32 -25.14
C ASP A 359 18.40 -1.58 -25.20
N GLY A 360 18.83 -2.85 -25.22
CA GLY A 360 20.22 -3.27 -25.39
C GLY A 360 21.07 -3.25 -24.10
N TYR A 361 20.49 -2.91 -22.95
CA TYR A 361 21.20 -2.98 -21.67
C TYR A 361 21.18 -4.39 -21.09
N VAL A 362 22.24 -4.76 -20.37
CA VAL A 362 22.35 -6.05 -19.70
C VAL A 362 21.19 -6.23 -18.71
N MET A 363 20.45 -7.32 -18.89
CA MET A 363 19.40 -7.75 -17.98
C MET A 363 19.94 -8.69 -16.92
N ASP A 364 20.62 -9.75 -17.37
CA ASP A 364 21.26 -10.76 -16.53
C ASP A 364 22.29 -11.55 -17.35
N ASP A 365 23.08 -12.36 -16.68
CA ASP A 365 24.06 -13.25 -17.29
C ASP A 365 24.12 -14.60 -16.56
N GLY A 366 24.82 -15.55 -17.17
CA GLY A 366 25.08 -16.81 -16.53
C GLY A 366 25.54 -17.87 -17.50
N THR A 367 25.57 -19.11 -17.01
CA THR A 367 25.94 -20.27 -17.83
C THR A 367 24.73 -21.15 -18.10
N THR A 368 24.64 -21.69 -19.31
CA THR A 368 23.64 -22.71 -19.66
C THR A 368 24.33 -23.98 -20.14
N ALA A 369 23.97 -25.10 -19.54
CA ALA A 369 24.47 -26.44 -19.85
C ALA A 369 23.49 -27.19 -20.74
N ARG A 370 23.98 -27.84 -21.81
CA ARG A 370 23.17 -28.74 -22.65
C ARG A 370 23.34 -30.17 -22.16
N LEU A 371 22.31 -30.70 -21.49
CA LEU A 371 22.33 -32.01 -20.83
C LEU A 371 21.89 -33.14 -21.77
N SER A 372 21.00 -32.85 -22.72
CA SER A 372 20.62 -33.75 -23.82
C SER A 372 20.21 -32.93 -25.04
N GLU A 373 19.69 -33.57 -26.09
CA GLU A 373 19.26 -32.89 -27.31
C GLU A 373 18.26 -31.76 -27.04
N THR A 374 17.33 -31.99 -26.11
CA THR A 374 16.20 -31.12 -25.79
C THR A 374 16.13 -30.73 -24.31
N HIS A 375 17.25 -30.83 -23.58
CA HIS A 375 17.32 -30.53 -22.14
C HIS A 375 18.50 -29.62 -21.82
N TYR A 376 18.19 -28.44 -21.29
CA TYR A 376 19.15 -27.44 -20.85
C TYR A 376 18.95 -27.11 -19.37
N LEU A 377 20.04 -26.72 -18.72
CA LEU A 377 20.01 -26.14 -17.38
C LEU A 377 20.68 -24.77 -17.43
N MET A 378 19.87 -23.74 -17.24
CA MET A 378 20.31 -22.35 -17.18
C MET A 378 20.63 -21.96 -15.75
N THR A 379 21.68 -21.16 -15.58
CA THR A 379 21.99 -20.43 -14.35
C THR A 379 21.86 -18.94 -14.58
N THR A 380 21.46 -18.22 -13.54
CA THR A 380 21.26 -16.76 -13.52
C THR A 380 21.97 -16.18 -12.31
N THR A 381 22.10 -14.85 -12.24
CA THR A 381 22.57 -14.22 -10.99
C THR A 381 21.60 -14.51 -9.83
N THR A 382 22.11 -14.41 -8.59
CA THR A 382 21.33 -14.70 -7.37
C THR A 382 20.08 -13.83 -7.24
N ALA A 383 20.22 -12.52 -7.47
CA ALA A 383 19.14 -11.57 -7.27
C ALA A 383 18.11 -11.58 -8.42
N ALA A 384 18.54 -11.91 -9.64
CA ALA A 384 17.69 -11.86 -10.83
C ALA A 384 16.95 -13.17 -11.15
N ALA A 385 17.10 -14.22 -10.34
CA ALA A 385 16.50 -15.54 -10.62
C ALA A 385 14.99 -15.47 -10.95
N SER A 386 14.22 -14.72 -10.15
CA SER A 386 12.79 -14.53 -10.39
C SER A 386 12.50 -13.63 -11.59
N GLN A 387 13.34 -12.62 -11.83
CA GLN A 387 13.20 -11.72 -12.98
C GLN A 387 13.44 -12.47 -14.30
N VAL A 388 14.48 -13.29 -14.38
CA VAL A 388 14.76 -14.11 -15.58
C VAL A 388 13.66 -15.12 -15.80
N MET A 389 13.17 -15.82 -14.75
CA MET A 389 12.03 -16.72 -14.89
C MET A 389 10.79 -15.99 -15.45
N GLY A 390 10.47 -14.82 -14.92
CA GLY A 390 9.35 -14.00 -15.43
C GLY A 390 9.56 -13.53 -16.87
N HIS A 391 10.80 -13.25 -17.28
CA HIS A 391 11.12 -12.92 -18.67
C HIS A 391 10.92 -14.11 -19.61
N LEU A 392 11.35 -15.31 -19.23
CA LEU A 392 11.11 -16.53 -20.03
C LEU A 392 9.62 -16.81 -20.17
N GLU A 393 8.85 -16.66 -19.09
CA GLU A 393 7.38 -16.79 -19.13
C GLU A 393 6.74 -15.76 -20.06
N PHE A 394 7.18 -14.50 -20.03
CA PHE A 394 6.68 -13.48 -20.95
C PHE A 394 6.99 -13.82 -22.41
N VAL A 395 8.23 -14.23 -22.71
CA VAL A 395 8.62 -14.64 -24.07
C VAL A 395 7.77 -15.81 -24.55
N HIS A 396 7.60 -16.84 -23.72
CA HIS A 396 6.82 -18.02 -24.09
C HIS A 396 5.32 -17.71 -24.20
N GLN A 397 4.71 -17.09 -23.19
CA GLN A 397 3.25 -16.92 -23.16
C GLN A 397 2.76 -15.78 -24.06
N CYS A 398 3.55 -14.72 -24.24
CA CYS A 398 3.10 -13.51 -24.95
C CYS A 398 3.70 -13.36 -26.35
N LEU A 399 4.94 -13.81 -26.59
CA LEU A 399 5.61 -13.62 -27.87
C LEU A 399 5.62 -14.89 -28.73
N HIS A 400 5.87 -16.04 -28.10
CA HIS A 400 6.03 -17.32 -28.78
C HIS A 400 5.26 -18.47 -28.13
N PRO A 401 3.91 -18.36 -28.01
CA PRO A 401 3.08 -19.41 -27.40
C PRO A 401 3.05 -20.70 -28.22
N GLU A 402 3.52 -20.66 -29.47
CA GLU A 402 3.63 -21.82 -30.35
C GLU A 402 4.84 -22.72 -30.07
N TRP A 403 5.83 -22.28 -29.28
CA TRP A 403 7.02 -23.08 -29.00
C TRP A 403 6.74 -24.22 -28.02
N ASP A 404 7.13 -25.44 -28.40
CA ASP A 404 7.08 -26.62 -27.54
C ASP A 404 8.31 -26.65 -26.62
N VAL A 405 8.19 -25.89 -25.53
CA VAL A 405 9.17 -25.78 -24.46
C VAL A 405 8.46 -25.65 -23.12
N SER A 406 9.05 -26.25 -22.09
CA SER A 406 8.63 -26.14 -20.70
C SER A 406 9.85 -25.88 -19.84
N PHE A 407 9.73 -24.96 -18.89
CA PHE A 407 10.83 -24.64 -17.99
C PHE A 407 10.34 -24.47 -16.56
N ASN A 408 11.19 -24.87 -15.60
CA ASN A 408 10.87 -24.84 -14.18
C ASN A 408 12.05 -24.27 -13.39
N SER A 409 11.77 -23.40 -12.43
CA SER A 409 12.80 -23.03 -11.45
C SER A 409 13.16 -24.26 -10.61
N VAL A 410 14.44 -24.63 -10.66
CA VAL A 410 15.06 -25.65 -9.80
C VAL A 410 16.10 -25.03 -8.88
N THR A 411 16.02 -23.70 -8.68
CA THR A 411 16.94 -22.88 -7.88
C THR A 411 17.17 -23.47 -6.49
N GLU A 412 16.09 -23.81 -5.78
CA GLU A 412 16.15 -24.36 -4.43
C GLU A 412 16.30 -25.89 -4.38
N HIS A 413 16.10 -26.57 -5.51
CA HIS A 413 16.24 -28.03 -5.58
C HIS A 413 17.70 -28.47 -5.50
N TRP A 414 18.63 -27.63 -5.97
CA TRP A 414 20.06 -27.92 -6.05
C TRP A 414 20.89 -27.00 -5.16
N THR A 415 21.66 -27.61 -4.25
CA THR A 415 22.82 -26.98 -3.63
C THR A 415 24.02 -27.19 -4.53
N GLN A 416 24.83 -26.15 -4.71
CA GLN A 416 25.96 -26.17 -5.65
C GLN A 416 27.19 -25.50 -5.04
N PHE A 417 28.33 -26.19 -5.16
CA PHE A 417 29.62 -25.73 -4.64
C PHE A 417 30.61 -25.49 -5.77
N ALA A 418 31.17 -24.28 -5.82
CA ALA A 418 32.32 -23.97 -6.66
C ALA A 418 33.59 -24.43 -5.94
N ILE A 419 34.31 -25.36 -6.54
CA ILE A 419 35.57 -25.94 -6.07
C ILE A 419 36.65 -25.49 -7.04
N ALA A 420 37.52 -24.59 -6.60
CA ALA A 420 38.48 -23.91 -7.46
C ALA A 420 39.91 -23.95 -6.89
N GLY A 421 40.89 -24.02 -7.78
CA GLY A 421 42.32 -24.04 -7.45
C GLY A 421 43.05 -25.22 -8.10
N PRO A 422 44.40 -25.21 -8.12
CA PRO A 422 45.20 -26.27 -8.74
C PRO A 422 44.92 -27.67 -8.18
N LYS A 423 44.46 -27.79 -6.93
CA LYS A 423 44.10 -29.06 -6.27
C LYS A 423 42.61 -29.44 -6.38
N ALA A 424 41.79 -28.67 -7.09
CA ALA A 424 40.33 -28.91 -7.19
C ALA A 424 39.97 -30.32 -7.68
N ARG A 425 40.69 -30.84 -8.68
CA ARG A 425 40.48 -32.20 -9.20
C ARG A 425 40.83 -33.28 -8.18
N GLN A 426 41.89 -33.07 -7.40
CA GLN A 426 42.29 -33.99 -6.34
C GLN A 426 41.21 -34.08 -5.27
N LEU A 427 40.66 -32.93 -4.86
CA LEU A 427 39.56 -32.87 -3.89
C LEU A 427 38.31 -33.60 -4.41
N LEU A 428 37.92 -33.34 -5.66
CA LEU A 428 36.77 -34.03 -6.28
C LEU A 428 36.96 -35.55 -6.35
N SER A 429 38.16 -36.01 -6.71
CA SER A 429 38.45 -37.45 -6.80
C SER A 429 38.31 -38.17 -5.45
N ALA A 430 38.35 -37.44 -4.33
CA ALA A 430 38.18 -38.00 -2.99
C ALA A 430 36.71 -38.10 -2.53
N VAL A 431 35.75 -37.56 -3.30
CA VAL A 431 34.31 -37.57 -2.97
C VAL A 431 33.44 -38.18 -4.07
N LEU A 432 33.95 -38.26 -5.31
CA LEU A 432 33.26 -38.92 -6.41
C LEU A 432 33.47 -40.44 -6.36
N ASP A 433 32.41 -41.19 -6.64
CA ASP A 433 32.48 -42.66 -6.70
C ASP A 433 33.34 -43.15 -7.89
N HIS A 434 33.47 -42.31 -8.91
CA HIS A 434 34.32 -42.54 -10.08
C HIS A 434 35.25 -41.34 -10.28
N PRO A 435 36.59 -41.54 -10.23
CA PRO A 435 37.55 -40.46 -10.42
C PRO A 435 37.45 -39.81 -11.80
N LEU A 436 37.75 -38.51 -11.87
CA LEU A 436 37.75 -37.75 -13.12
C LEU A 436 39.01 -38.06 -13.92
N LYS A 437 38.85 -38.48 -15.18
CA LYS A 437 39.96 -38.57 -16.15
C LYS A 437 40.06 -37.26 -16.91
N ASP A 438 41.28 -36.78 -17.14
CA ASP A 438 41.56 -35.48 -17.77
C ASP A 438 40.96 -35.33 -19.18
N ALA A 439 41.03 -36.40 -19.98
CA ALA A 439 40.50 -36.43 -21.34
C ALA A 439 38.96 -36.30 -21.37
N ASP A 440 38.27 -36.77 -20.33
CA ASP A 440 36.81 -36.89 -20.30
C ASP A 440 36.13 -35.59 -19.82
N TRP A 441 36.89 -34.70 -19.17
CA TRP A 441 36.36 -33.48 -18.56
C TRP A 441 37.09 -32.25 -19.07
N ALA A 442 37.06 -31.96 -20.37
CA ALA A 442 37.60 -30.72 -20.96
C ALA A 442 36.92 -29.45 -20.37
N PHE A 443 37.57 -28.28 -20.42
CA PHE A 443 36.98 -27.04 -19.90
C PHE A 443 35.59 -26.78 -20.51
N MET A 444 34.63 -26.31 -19.71
CA MET A 444 33.21 -26.15 -20.06
C MET A 444 32.47 -27.47 -20.39
N SER A 445 32.92 -28.61 -19.84
CA SER A 445 32.13 -29.86 -19.88
C SER A 445 31.15 -29.93 -18.72
N CYS A 446 30.04 -30.64 -18.90
CA CYS A 446 29.11 -30.97 -17.83
C CYS A 446 28.59 -32.40 -17.96
N GLY A 447 28.17 -32.98 -16.85
CA GLY A 447 27.60 -34.33 -16.85
C GLY A 447 27.07 -34.75 -15.50
N ALA A 448 26.35 -35.87 -15.49
CA ALA A 448 25.93 -36.54 -14.27
C ALA A 448 27.13 -37.21 -13.58
N VAL A 449 27.14 -37.18 -12.25
CA VAL A 449 28.15 -37.85 -11.41
C VAL A 449 27.47 -38.54 -10.23
N SER A 450 28.19 -39.47 -9.59
CA SER A 450 27.79 -40.08 -8.32
C SER A 450 28.78 -39.66 -7.23
N ILE A 451 28.24 -39.17 -6.11
CA ILE A 451 28.98 -38.57 -4.99
C ILE A 451 28.59 -39.35 -3.74
N LEU A 452 29.43 -40.30 -3.32
CA LEU A 452 29.15 -41.14 -2.15
C LEU A 452 27.76 -41.81 -2.22
N GLY A 453 27.41 -42.32 -3.40
CA GLY A 453 26.10 -42.93 -3.68
C GLY A 453 24.95 -41.96 -3.98
N VAL A 454 25.18 -40.64 -3.94
CA VAL A 454 24.18 -39.60 -4.28
C VAL A 454 24.37 -39.14 -5.73
N LYS A 455 23.29 -39.15 -6.51
CA LYS A 455 23.28 -38.58 -7.87
C LYS A 455 23.45 -37.06 -7.81
N GLY A 456 24.45 -36.56 -8.52
CA GLY A 456 24.72 -35.13 -8.66
C GLY A 456 25.03 -34.72 -10.10
N ARG A 457 25.37 -33.45 -10.28
CA ARG A 457 25.84 -32.89 -11.55
C ARG A 457 27.18 -32.22 -11.33
N LEU A 458 28.06 -32.35 -12.30
CA LEU A 458 29.38 -31.70 -12.30
C LEU A 458 29.48 -30.81 -13.53
N PHE A 459 29.98 -29.59 -13.33
CA PHE A 459 30.24 -28.61 -14.38
C PHE A 459 31.70 -28.16 -14.27
N ARG A 460 32.51 -28.33 -15.32
CA ARG A 460 33.88 -27.80 -15.36
C ARG A 460 33.85 -26.33 -15.81
N ILE A 461 33.36 -25.46 -14.93
CA ILE A 461 33.27 -24.01 -15.11
C ILE A 461 34.07 -23.29 -14.02
N SER A 462 34.50 -22.06 -14.29
CA SER A 462 35.28 -21.27 -13.35
C SER A 462 34.97 -19.79 -13.50
N PHE A 463 34.66 -19.15 -12.38
CA PHE A 463 34.54 -17.69 -12.27
C PHE A 463 35.80 -17.03 -11.67
N SER A 464 36.82 -17.83 -11.34
CA SER A 464 38.07 -17.36 -10.71
C SER A 464 39.27 -17.30 -11.67
N GLY A 465 39.14 -17.90 -12.84
CA GLY A 465 40.24 -18.14 -13.78
C GLY A 465 41.09 -19.37 -13.45
N GLU A 466 40.95 -19.96 -12.25
CA GLU A 466 41.63 -21.20 -11.86
C GLU A 466 40.96 -22.44 -12.49
N LEU A 467 41.62 -23.60 -12.37
CA LEU A 467 40.94 -24.88 -12.54
C LEU A 467 39.74 -24.92 -11.58
N GLY A 468 38.53 -24.97 -12.13
CA GLY A 468 37.29 -24.85 -11.40
C GLY A 468 36.28 -25.91 -11.80
N PHE A 469 35.49 -26.32 -10.82
CA PHE A 469 34.36 -27.19 -10.99
C PHE A 469 33.21 -26.70 -10.12
N GLU A 470 31.98 -26.87 -10.59
CA GLU A 470 30.79 -26.71 -9.78
C GLU A 470 30.11 -28.06 -9.59
N LEU A 471 29.97 -28.47 -8.33
CA LEU A 471 29.39 -29.76 -7.94
C LEU A 471 28.01 -29.52 -7.33
N ALA A 472 26.97 -30.06 -7.96
CA ALA A 472 25.58 -29.88 -7.54
C ALA A 472 24.98 -31.18 -6.99
N VAL A 473 24.27 -31.07 -5.87
CA VAL A 473 23.51 -32.16 -5.21
C VAL A 473 22.11 -31.70 -4.83
N PRO A 474 21.13 -32.61 -4.68
CA PRO A 474 19.84 -32.27 -4.11
C PRO A 474 20.01 -31.56 -2.76
N SER A 475 19.29 -30.46 -2.53
CA SER A 475 19.59 -29.54 -1.43
C SER A 475 19.60 -30.15 -0.03
N ARG A 476 18.84 -31.23 0.18
CA ARG A 476 18.84 -32.00 1.44
C ARG A 476 20.20 -32.58 1.83
N PHE A 477 21.15 -32.70 0.89
CA PHE A 477 22.51 -33.21 1.13
C PHE A 477 23.56 -32.11 1.22
N GLY A 478 23.17 -30.84 1.02
CA GLY A 478 24.08 -29.71 0.87
C GLY A 478 25.04 -29.53 2.05
N ASP A 479 24.51 -29.43 3.27
CA ASP A 479 25.32 -29.26 4.49
C ASP A 479 26.35 -30.40 4.65
N SER A 480 25.90 -31.65 4.52
CA SER A 480 26.75 -32.82 4.68
C SER A 480 27.89 -32.86 3.66
N LEU A 481 27.62 -32.53 2.39
CA LEU A 481 28.64 -32.48 1.36
C LEU A 481 29.63 -31.33 1.61
N PHE A 482 29.15 -30.15 2.01
CA PHE A 482 30.03 -29.02 2.31
C PHE A 482 31.01 -29.37 3.43
N ARG A 483 30.53 -29.97 4.54
CA ARG A 483 31.38 -30.47 5.64
C ARG A 483 32.47 -31.41 5.16
N ILE A 484 32.12 -32.37 4.32
CA ILE A 484 33.08 -33.33 3.75
C ILE A 484 34.12 -32.62 2.89
N LEU A 485 33.67 -31.71 2.01
CA LEU A 485 34.56 -30.96 1.12
C LEU A 485 35.56 -30.10 1.91
N ILE A 486 35.11 -29.32 2.89
CA ILE A 486 36.00 -28.45 3.66
C ILE A 486 36.92 -29.21 4.63
N THR A 487 36.59 -30.44 4.99
CA THR A 487 37.45 -31.30 5.82
C THR A 487 38.58 -31.93 4.99
N LYS A 488 38.33 -32.17 3.71
CA LYS A 488 39.29 -32.78 2.77
C LYS A 488 40.14 -31.75 2.01
N ALA A 489 39.64 -30.51 1.87
CA ALA A 489 40.34 -29.37 1.29
C ALA A 489 41.49 -28.92 2.20
#